data_AF-A0A924E0X9-F1
#
_entry.id   AF-A0A924E0X9-F1
#
_cell.length_a   1.000
_cell.length_b   1.000
_cell.length_c   1.000
_cell.angle_alpha   90.00
_cell.angle_beta   90.00
_cell.angle_gamma   90.00
#
_symmetry.space_group_name_H-M   'P 1'
#
loop_
_entity.id
_entity.type
_entity.pdbx_description
1 polymer ?
#
loop_
_entity_poly.entity_id
_entity_poly.type
_entity_poly.pdbx_seq_one_letter_code
_entity_poly.pdbx_strand_id
1 'polypeptide(L)'
;MNLAEYRRALDPLVRPDQFEGNGVILVHVVAHLLVVTGLSLAVAAHLTIWPLWSILLLACVSGHSIVCLGFAGHELDPMLLTLTVTVPKWADFLHIRFSHHVEHHLYPNAGPKNYPRIRAALLAKFPERYNVRAFGEAYRTILVTPLAHLDPYTLVDADGGSRMTVPLPGVAYTHDREPVPTHL
;
A
#
# COMPACT_ATOMS: atom_id res chain seq x y z
N MET A 1 18.67 12.37 -2.51
CA MET A 1 18.56 12.17 -1.05
C MET A 1 18.23 10.70 -0.81
N ASN A 2 19.07 9.97 -0.10
CA ASN A 2 18.91 8.55 0.19
C ASN A 2 18.11 8.32 1.50
N LEU A 3 17.76 7.06 1.81
CA LEU A 3 16.93 6.72 2.97
C LEU A 3 17.52 7.22 4.30
N ALA A 4 18.83 7.11 4.48
CA ALA A 4 19.50 7.55 5.70
C ALA A 4 19.43 9.08 5.89
N GLU A 5 19.50 9.84 4.79
CA GLU A 5 19.34 11.29 4.80
C GLU A 5 17.90 11.70 5.14
N TYR A 6 16.88 10.98 4.63
CA TYR A 6 15.48 11.19 5.03
C TYR A 6 15.28 10.92 6.53
N ARG A 7 15.79 9.81 7.07
CA ARG A 7 15.67 9.48 8.49
C ARG A 7 16.32 10.54 9.36
N ARG A 8 17.59 10.89 9.10
CA ARG A 8 18.31 11.92 9.85
C ARG A 8 17.58 13.27 9.85
N ALA A 9 16.93 13.61 8.74
CA ALA A 9 16.13 14.82 8.63
C ALA A 9 14.83 14.77 9.46
N LEU A 10 14.23 13.60 9.66
CA LEU A 10 12.96 13.43 10.34
C LEU A 10 13.11 13.05 11.82
N ASP A 11 14.24 12.48 12.22
CA ASP A 11 14.49 12.00 13.59
C ASP A 11 14.17 13.06 14.67
N PRO A 12 14.50 14.36 14.51
CA PRO A 12 14.15 15.38 15.52
C PRO A 12 12.63 15.58 15.69
N LEU A 13 11.85 15.37 14.62
CA LEU A 13 10.39 15.54 14.59
C LEU A 13 9.68 14.25 15.02
N VAL A 14 10.22 13.11 14.61
CA VAL A 14 9.64 11.78 14.78
C VAL A 14 10.07 11.14 16.08
N ARG A 15 11.22 11.52 16.69
CA ARG A 15 11.70 11.01 17.98
C ARG A 15 11.61 9.48 18.07
N PRO A 16 12.42 8.75 17.27
CA PRO A 16 12.34 7.29 17.17
C PRO A 16 12.74 6.56 18.46
N ASP A 17 13.46 7.25 19.35
CA ASP A 17 13.76 6.81 20.72
C ASP A 17 12.49 6.55 21.56
N GLN A 18 11.36 7.13 21.17
CA GLN A 18 10.07 6.98 21.86
C GLN A 18 9.20 5.86 21.26
N PHE A 19 9.71 5.09 20.30
CA PHE A 19 8.94 4.00 19.72
C PHE A 19 8.84 2.84 20.71
N GLU A 20 7.62 2.59 21.18
CA GLU A 20 7.30 1.42 21.98
C GLU A 20 6.87 0.26 21.07
N GLY A 21 7.24 -0.97 21.47
CA GLY A 21 6.78 -2.19 20.84
C GLY A 21 5.24 -2.30 20.90
N ASN A 22 4.61 -2.69 19.79
CA ASN A 22 3.15 -2.69 19.69
C ASN A 22 2.54 -4.09 19.82
N GLY A 23 2.21 -4.50 21.05
CA GLY A 23 1.52 -5.77 21.32
C GLY A 23 0.14 -5.93 20.64
N VAL A 24 -0.43 -4.84 20.10
CA VAL A 24 -1.67 -4.88 19.31
C VAL A 24 -1.50 -5.66 18.01
N ILE A 25 -0.28 -5.71 17.44
CA ILE A 25 0.01 -6.52 16.25
C ILE A 25 -0.23 -7.99 16.56
N LEU A 26 0.27 -8.49 17.71
CA LEU A 26 0.06 -9.88 18.12
C LEU A 26 -1.43 -10.21 18.25
N VAL A 27 -2.22 -9.29 18.84
CA VAL A 27 -3.68 -9.46 18.93
C VAL A 27 -4.31 -9.55 17.54
N HIS A 28 -3.90 -8.70 16.59
CA HIS A 28 -4.42 -8.74 15.21
C HIS A 28 -3.99 -10.01 14.47
N VAL A 29 -2.75 -10.47 14.66
CA VAL A 29 -2.25 -11.73 14.08
C VAL A 29 -3.08 -12.90 14.58
N VAL A 30 -3.28 -13.00 15.90
CA VAL A 30 -4.11 -14.05 16.50
C VAL A 30 -5.55 -13.95 15.99
N ALA A 31 -6.13 -12.76 15.90
CA ALA A 31 -7.48 -12.57 15.38
C ALA A 31 -7.61 -13.06 13.93
N HIS A 32 -6.69 -12.69 13.04
CA HIS A 32 -6.72 -13.12 11.64
C HIS A 32 -6.44 -14.62 11.49
N LEU A 33 -5.56 -15.20 12.30
CA LEU A 33 -5.36 -16.65 12.34
C LEU A 33 -6.65 -17.38 12.73
N LEU A 34 -7.34 -16.92 13.76
CA LEU A 34 -8.62 -17.49 14.18
C LEU A 34 -9.69 -17.36 13.10
N VAL A 35 -9.76 -16.23 12.38
CA VAL A 35 -10.69 -16.04 11.26
C VAL A 35 -10.37 -17.01 10.12
N VAL A 36 -9.11 -17.12 9.70
CA VAL A 36 -8.71 -18.02 8.61
C VAL A 36 -8.99 -19.48 8.97
N THR A 37 -8.58 -19.90 10.17
CA THR A 37 -8.79 -21.29 10.63
C THR A 37 -10.28 -21.58 10.81
N GLY A 38 -11.02 -20.69 11.46
CA GLY A 38 -12.46 -20.85 11.71
C GLY A 38 -13.28 -20.91 10.43
N LEU A 39 -13.01 -20.01 9.47
CA LEU A 39 -13.69 -20.02 8.17
C LEU A 39 -13.32 -21.24 7.34
N SER A 40 -12.07 -21.66 7.36
CA SER A 40 -11.62 -22.85 6.64
C SER A 40 -12.30 -24.12 7.18
N LEU A 41 -12.44 -24.24 8.50
CA LEU A 41 -13.17 -25.35 9.14
C LEU A 41 -14.67 -25.31 8.83
N ALA A 42 -15.30 -24.13 8.85
CA ALA A 42 -16.71 -23.96 8.52
C ALA A 42 -17.00 -24.35 7.06
N VAL A 43 -16.17 -23.91 6.12
CA VAL A 43 -16.29 -24.29 4.70
C VAL A 43 -16.10 -25.80 4.52
N ALA A 44 -15.10 -26.39 5.18
CA ALA A 44 -14.87 -27.83 5.11
C ALA A 44 -16.06 -28.66 5.66
N ALA A 45 -16.70 -28.19 6.73
CA ALA A 45 -17.84 -28.87 7.36
C ALA A 45 -19.16 -28.74 6.56
N HIS A 46 -19.30 -27.71 5.72
CA HIS A 46 -20.56 -27.36 5.08
C HIS A 46 -20.49 -27.24 3.55
N LEU A 47 -19.41 -27.73 2.93
CA LEU A 47 -19.15 -27.61 1.50
C LEU A 47 -20.30 -28.12 0.60
N THR A 48 -21.04 -29.14 1.07
CA THR A 48 -22.14 -29.77 0.34
C THR A 48 -23.51 -29.15 0.60
N ILE A 49 -23.63 -28.32 1.64
CA ILE A 49 -24.90 -27.75 2.11
C ILE A 49 -25.01 -26.29 1.70
N TRP A 50 -23.88 -25.57 1.67
CA TRP A 50 -23.86 -24.15 1.43
C TRP A 50 -23.82 -23.81 -0.06
N PRO A 51 -24.64 -22.85 -0.51
CA PRO A 51 -24.62 -22.41 -1.90
C PRO A 51 -23.30 -21.70 -2.21
N LEU A 52 -22.81 -21.84 -3.43
CA LEU A 52 -21.49 -21.35 -3.87
C LEU A 52 -21.25 -19.87 -3.55
N TRP A 53 -22.27 -19.01 -3.66
CA TRP A 53 -22.13 -17.58 -3.38
C TRP A 53 -21.72 -17.29 -1.92
N SER A 54 -22.19 -18.11 -0.97
CA SER A 54 -21.82 -17.95 0.45
C SER A 54 -20.36 -18.31 0.68
N ILE A 55 -19.88 -19.36 0.00
CA ILE A 55 -18.46 -19.77 0.02
C ILE A 55 -17.58 -18.66 -0.56
N LEU A 56 -18.01 -18.01 -1.64
CA LEU A 56 -17.28 -16.88 -2.24
C LEU A 56 -17.17 -15.67 -1.29
N LEU A 57 -18.24 -15.33 -0.57
CA LEU A 57 -18.20 -14.25 0.43
C LEU A 57 -17.22 -14.57 1.56
N LEU A 58 -17.22 -15.80 2.06
CA LEU A 58 -16.27 -16.23 3.09
C LEU A 58 -14.83 -16.28 2.57
N ALA A 59 -14.63 -16.65 1.30
CA ALA A 59 -13.33 -16.61 0.66
C ALA A 59 -12.76 -15.18 0.59
N CYS A 60 -13.58 -14.15 0.39
CA CYS A 60 -13.14 -12.76 0.46
C CYS A 60 -12.63 -12.39 1.86
N VAL A 61 -13.35 -12.79 2.92
CA VAL A 61 -12.93 -12.52 4.32
C VAL A 61 -11.65 -13.28 4.68
N SER A 62 -11.57 -14.55 4.28
CA SER A 62 -10.37 -15.37 4.49
C SER A 62 -9.19 -14.84 3.69
N GLY A 63 -9.38 -14.45 2.43
CA GLY A 63 -8.35 -13.87 1.58
C GLY A 63 -7.81 -12.54 2.14
N HIS A 64 -8.71 -11.66 2.60
CA HIS A 64 -8.31 -10.44 3.31
C HIS A 64 -7.45 -10.75 4.54
N SER A 65 -7.83 -11.76 5.32
CA SER A 65 -7.10 -12.17 6.53
C SER A 65 -5.73 -12.76 6.22
N ILE A 66 -5.62 -13.55 5.16
CA ILE A 66 -4.34 -14.10 4.67
C ILE A 66 -3.41 -12.99 4.21
N VAL A 67 -3.91 -12.00 3.47
CA VAL A 67 -3.11 -10.83 3.06
C VAL A 67 -2.59 -10.07 4.27
N CYS A 68 -3.43 -9.81 5.28
CA CYS A 68 -3.02 -9.14 6.52
C CYS A 68 -1.93 -9.93 7.29
N LEU A 69 -2.04 -11.26 7.33
CA LEU A 69 -1.03 -12.13 7.94
C LEU A 69 0.29 -12.14 7.15
N GLY A 70 0.22 -12.20 5.81
CA GLY A 70 1.39 -12.09 4.95
C GLY A 70 2.15 -10.78 5.19
N PHE A 71 1.43 -9.67 5.36
CA PHE A 71 2.03 -8.38 5.69
C PHE A 71 2.64 -8.31 7.09
N ALA A 72 1.98 -8.89 8.10
CA ALA A 72 2.61 -9.02 9.42
C ALA A 72 3.91 -9.85 9.34
N GLY A 73 3.99 -10.83 8.43
CA GLY A 73 5.21 -11.58 8.14
C GLY A 73 6.25 -10.81 7.30
N HIS A 74 5.83 -9.86 6.45
CA HIS A 74 6.71 -8.98 5.68
C HIS A 74 7.48 -7.95 6.53
N GLU A 75 7.25 -7.90 7.85
CA GLU A 75 8.10 -7.19 8.81
C GLU A 75 9.58 -7.68 8.79
N LEU A 76 9.89 -8.75 8.02
CA LEU A 76 11.20 -9.37 7.93
C LEU A 76 12.10 -8.89 6.76
N ASP A 77 11.60 -8.25 5.68
CA ASP A 77 12.48 -7.67 4.62
C ASP A 77 11.77 -6.65 3.67
N PRO A 78 12.28 -5.41 3.43
CA PRO A 78 11.43 -4.30 2.99
C PRO A 78 11.69 -3.65 1.60
N MET A 79 12.78 -3.91 0.87
CA MET A 79 13.20 -2.97 -0.19
C MET A 79 12.60 -3.26 -1.58
N LEU A 80 11.70 -2.39 -2.10
CA LEU A 80 11.93 -1.63 -3.37
C LEU A 80 10.73 -0.96 -4.08
N LEU A 81 9.44 -1.08 -3.70
CA LEU A 81 8.35 -0.64 -4.62
C LEU A 81 7.08 0.00 -4.01
N THR A 82 7.14 0.76 -2.92
CA THR A 82 5.92 0.97 -2.11
C THR A 82 5.32 2.39 -2.11
N LEU A 83 4.06 2.46 -2.53
CA LEU A 83 3.17 3.64 -2.50
C LEU A 83 2.33 3.63 -1.21
N THR A 84 2.12 4.82 -0.61
CA THR A 84 1.18 5.03 0.51
C THR A 84 -0.17 5.48 -0.04
N VAL A 85 -1.23 4.74 0.27
CA VAL A 85 -2.61 5.04 -0.17
C VAL A 85 -3.51 5.25 1.03
N THR A 86 -4.24 6.36 1.07
CA THR A 86 -5.18 6.65 2.16
C THR A 86 -6.50 5.90 2.00
N VAL A 87 -6.97 5.32 3.10
CA VAL A 87 -8.27 4.66 3.23
C VAL A 87 -9.01 5.23 4.47
N PRO A 88 -10.33 5.05 4.60
CA PRO A 88 -11.06 5.43 5.81
C PRO A 88 -10.44 4.82 7.07
N LYS A 89 -10.50 5.52 8.21
CA LYS A 89 -9.84 5.12 9.47
C LYS A 89 -10.19 3.72 9.97
N TRP A 90 -11.41 3.25 9.72
CA TRP A 90 -11.85 1.91 10.12
C TRP A 90 -11.18 0.81 9.29
N ALA A 91 -11.02 1.06 7.98
CA ALA A 91 -10.32 0.16 7.06
C ALA A 91 -8.83 0.18 7.37
N ASP A 92 -8.27 1.37 7.64
CA ASP A 92 -6.89 1.54 8.06
C ASP A 92 -6.59 0.73 9.33
N PHE A 93 -7.49 0.75 10.31
CA PHE A 93 -7.35 -0.06 11.52
C PHE A 93 -7.44 -1.57 11.22
N LEU A 94 -8.43 -2.00 10.45
CA LEU A 94 -8.63 -3.42 10.10
C LEU A 94 -7.45 -4.00 9.31
N HIS A 95 -6.86 -3.20 8.42
CA HIS A 95 -5.67 -3.53 7.63
C HIS A 95 -4.34 -3.24 8.36
N ILE A 96 -4.32 -3.16 9.69
CA ILE A 96 -3.09 -2.97 10.49
C ILE A 96 -2.28 -1.72 10.05
N ARG A 97 -2.99 -0.69 9.58
CA ARG A 97 -2.45 0.56 9.05
C ARG A 97 -1.58 0.41 7.81
N PHE A 98 -1.91 -0.55 6.96
CA PHE A 98 -1.30 -0.79 5.64
C PHE A 98 -1.20 0.47 4.76
N SER A 99 -2.07 1.46 4.97
CA SER A 99 -2.06 2.71 4.23
C SER A 99 -0.72 3.46 4.31
N HIS A 100 0.08 3.20 5.35
CA HIS A 100 1.29 3.94 5.72
C HIS A 100 2.60 3.26 5.31
N HIS A 101 2.67 2.81 4.06
CA HIS A 101 3.74 1.93 3.60
C HIS A 101 5.12 2.61 3.54
N VAL A 102 5.17 3.90 3.21
CA VAL A 102 6.43 4.68 3.19
C VAL A 102 6.94 4.92 4.60
N GLU A 103 6.03 5.20 5.53
CA GLU A 103 6.33 5.43 6.94
C GLU A 103 6.94 4.19 7.59
N HIS A 104 6.39 3.02 7.26
CA HIS A 104 6.94 1.73 7.68
C HIS A 104 8.38 1.53 7.19
N HIS A 105 8.67 1.71 5.89
CA HIS A 105 10.03 1.54 5.35
C HIS A 105 11.04 2.55 5.90
N LEU A 106 10.56 3.74 6.26
CA LEU A 106 11.41 4.78 6.82
C LEU A 106 11.75 4.52 8.28
N TYR A 107 10.84 3.90 9.03
CA TYR A 107 11.03 3.52 10.43
C TYR A 107 10.43 2.12 10.69
N PRO A 108 11.13 1.04 10.29
CA PRO A 108 10.60 -0.32 10.39
C PRO A 108 10.34 -0.76 11.85
N ASN A 109 11.11 -0.20 12.79
CA ASN A 109 10.93 -0.46 14.22
C ASN A 109 9.79 0.35 14.85
N ALA A 110 9.14 1.25 14.10
CA ALA A 110 8.01 2.01 14.61
C ALA A 110 6.75 1.14 14.61
N GLY A 111 6.10 0.97 15.76
CA GLY A 111 4.78 0.33 15.77
C GLY A 111 3.75 1.12 14.95
N PRO A 112 2.73 0.48 14.34
CA PRO A 112 1.72 1.12 13.49
C PRO A 112 1.05 2.37 14.05
N LYS A 113 0.93 2.47 15.37
CA LYS A 113 0.41 3.65 16.08
C LYS A 113 1.20 4.93 15.77
N ASN A 114 2.48 4.80 15.44
CA ASN A 114 3.40 5.91 15.16
C ASN A 114 3.38 6.35 13.69
N TYR A 115 2.86 5.53 12.77
CA TYR A 115 2.87 5.86 11.34
C TYR A 115 2.15 7.18 11.00
N PRO A 116 0.99 7.52 11.60
CA PRO A 116 0.39 8.84 11.40
C PRO A 116 1.28 10.02 11.82
N ARG A 117 2.14 9.83 12.84
CA ARG A 117 3.10 10.86 13.28
C ARG A 117 4.24 11.02 12.28
N ILE A 118 4.78 9.91 11.77
CA ILE A 118 5.82 9.91 10.72
C ILE A 118 5.29 10.59 9.46
N ARG A 119 4.05 10.26 9.08
CA ARG A 119 3.35 10.89 7.96
C ARG A 119 3.26 12.40 8.08
N ALA A 120 2.87 12.89 9.25
CA ALA A 120 2.77 14.32 9.51
C ALA A 120 4.14 15.01 9.35
N ALA A 121 5.21 14.37 9.83
CA ALA A 121 6.57 14.88 9.65
C ALA A 121 7.03 14.85 8.18
N LEU A 122 6.67 13.82 7.41
CA LEU A 122 6.94 13.73 5.97
C LEU A 122 6.22 14.83 5.18
N LEU A 123 4.93 15.04 5.44
CA LEU A 123 4.15 16.11 4.82
C LEU A 123 4.68 17.50 5.18
N ALA A 124 5.15 17.69 6.42
CA ALA A 124 5.70 18.96 6.87
C ALA A 124 7.06 19.28 6.23
N LYS A 125 7.92 18.27 6.04
CA LYS A 125 9.32 18.49 5.62
C LYS A 125 9.56 18.24 4.13
N PHE A 126 8.78 17.36 3.50
CA PHE A 126 8.97 16.92 2.12
C PHE A 126 7.64 16.82 1.33
N PRO A 127 6.77 17.83 1.35
CA PRO A 127 5.46 17.77 0.69
C PRO A 127 5.57 17.47 -0.81
N GLU A 128 6.55 18.07 -1.49
CA GLU A 128 6.77 17.92 -2.93
C GLU A 128 7.23 16.52 -3.36
N ARG A 129 7.74 15.71 -2.42
CA ARG A 129 8.33 14.39 -2.69
C ARG A 129 7.52 13.24 -2.12
N TYR A 130 6.73 13.51 -1.09
CA TYR A 130 5.93 12.51 -0.43
C TYR A 130 4.62 12.29 -1.18
N ASN A 131 4.62 11.27 -2.04
CA ASN A 131 3.46 10.94 -2.87
C ASN A 131 2.43 10.15 -2.06
N VAL A 132 1.36 10.83 -1.66
CA VAL A 132 0.21 10.19 -1.03
C VAL A 132 -1.07 10.51 -1.78
N ARG A 133 -1.88 9.49 -2.01
CA ARG A 133 -3.15 9.60 -2.74
C ARG A 133 -4.28 8.91 -2.01
N ALA A 134 -5.52 9.26 -2.36
CA ALA A 134 -6.66 8.43 -1.99
C ALA A 134 -6.58 7.08 -2.72
N PHE A 135 -7.00 5.99 -2.07
CA PHE A 135 -7.01 4.67 -2.70
C PHE A 135 -7.74 4.67 -4.06
N GLY A 136 -8.90 5.33 -4.14
CA GLY A 136 -9.67 5.43 -5.38
C GLY A 136 -8.93 6.17 -6.50
N GLU A 137 -8.16 7.21 -6.16
CA GLU A 137 -7.32 7.93 -7.12
C GLU A 137 -6.16 7.08 -7.60
N ALA A 138 -5.46 6.41 -6.68
CA ALA A 138 -4.37 5.49 -7.02
C ALA A 138 -4.87 4.32 -7.89
N TYR A 139 -6.04 3.77 -7.57
CA TYR A 139 -6.67 2.71 -8.35
C TYR A 139 -7.06 3.19 -9.75
N ARG A 140 -7.71 4.37 -9.84
CA ARG A 140 -8.02 5.00 -11.13
C ARG A 140 -6.76 5.23 -11.95
N THR A 141 -5.68 5.72 -11.33
CA THR A 141 -4.39 5.91 -11.99
C THR A 141 -3.93 4.60 -12.63
N ILE A 142 -3.91 3.48 -11.91
CA ILE A 142 -3.52 2.17 -12.47
C ILE A 142 -4.40 1.81 -13.68
N LEU A 143 -5.72 1.98 -13.58
CA LEU A 143 -6.64 1.60 -14.65
C LEU A 143 -6.49 2.43 -15.93
N VAL A 144 -6.02 3.68 -15.83
CA VAL A 144 -5.90 4.59 -16.98
C VAL A 144 -4.45 4.76 -17.46
N THR A 145 -3.48 4.23 -16.72
CA THR A 145 -2.04 4.30 -17.04
C THR A 145 -1.69 3.21 -18.04
N PRO A 146 -1.03 3.54 -19.17
CA PRO A 146 -0.60 2.53 -20.12
C PRO A 146 0.42 1.56 -19.51
N LEU A 147 0.35 0.28 -19.89
CA LEU A 147 1.14 -0.80 -19.29
C LEU A 147 2.50 -1.02 -19.98
N ALA A 148 2.61 -0.71 -21.27
CA ALA A 148 3.82 -0.97 -22.04
C ALA A 148 4.82 0.19 -21.88
N HIS A 149 6.09 -0.13 -21.65
CA HIS A 149 7.16 0.86 -21.58
C HIS A 149 7.81 0.97 -22.96
N LEU A 150 7.82 2.18 -23.53
CA LEU A 150 8.63 2.49 -24.71
C LEU A 150 10.08 2.75 -24.31
N ASP A 151 10.26 3.46 -23.19
CA ASP A 151 11.54 3.77 -22.57
C ASP A 151 11.33 3.96 -21.05
N PRO A 152 12.39 4.18 -20.23
CA PRO A 152 12.26 4.31 -18.78
C PRO A 152 11.32 5.42 -18.29
N TYR A 153 10.96 6.37 -19.15
CA TYR A 153 10.16 7.55 -18.82
C TYR A 153 8.89 7.65 -19.67
N THR A 154 8.63 6.73 -20.58
CA THR A 154 7.47 6.79 -21.49
C THR A 154 6.69 5.48 -21.49
N LEU A 155 5.41 5.59 -21.15
CA LEU A 155 4.43 4.52 -21.25
C LEU A 155 3.61 4.68 -22.53
N VAL A 156 3.24 3.57 -23.15
CA VAL A 156 2.44 3.51 -24.36
C VAL A 156 1.29 2.54 -24.20
N ASP A 157 0.14 2.87 -24.81
CA ASP A 157 -0.99 1.94 -24.87
C ASP A 157 -0.60 0.67 -25.64
N ALA A 158 -1.28 -0.44 -25.35
CA ALA A 158 -0.97 -1.72 -25.97
C ALA A 158 -1.18 -1.72 -27.50
N ASP A 159 -2.01 -0.82 -28.01
CA ASP A 159 -2.27 -0.58 -29.43
C ASP A 159 -1.32 0.46 -30.06
N GLY A 160 -0.43 1.06 -29.26
CA GLY A 160 0.50 2.11 -29.69
C GLY A 160 -0.15 3.48 -29.97
N GLY A 161 -1.44 3.65 -29.67
CA GLY A 161 -2.20 4.84 -30.07
C GLY A 161 -1.91 6.10 -29.24
N SER A 162 -1.58 5.93 -27.95
CA SER A 162 -1.29 7.02 -27.04
C SER A 162 -0.03 6.77 -26.23
N ARG A 163 0.64 7.85 -25.84
CA ARG A 163 1.77 7.83 -24.91
C ARG A 163 1.52 8.72 -23.71
N MET A 164 2.13 8.33 -22.60
CA MET A 164 2.10 9.03 -21.34
C MET A 164 3.52 9.05 -20.76
N THR A 165 4.05 10.23 -20.45
CA THR A 165 5.31 10.33 -19.73
C THR A 165 5.09 9.91 -18.28
N VAL A 166 5.94 9.02 -17.75
CA VAL A 166 5.95 8.68 -16.33
C VAL A 166 6.27 9.95 -15.55
N PRO A 167 5.35 10.45 -14.70
CA PRO A 167 5.64 11.64 -13.92
C PRO A 167 6.71 11.30 -12.90
N LEU A 168 7.86 11.95 -13.03
CA LEU A 168 8.96 11.85 -12.08
C LEU A 168 8.55 12.43 -10.72
N PRO A 169 9.19 12.01 -9.62
CA PRO A 169 8.95 12.60 -8.30
C PRO A 169 9.07 14.13 -8.34
N GLY A 170 8.00 14.85 -7.98
CA GLY A 170 7.95 16.32 -8.02
C GLY A 170 7.34 16.92 -9.30
N VAL A 171 6.89 16.12 -10.25
CA VAL A 171 6.12 16.57 -11.41
C VAL A 171 4.63 16.31 -11.16
N ALA A 172 3.78 17.32 -11.41
CA ALA A 172 2.33 17.16 -11.31
C ALA A 172 1.88 16.04 -12.25
N TYR A 173 1.06 15.13 -11.73
CA TYR A 173 0.53 14.00 -12.50
C TYR A 173 -0.46 14.56 -13.52
N THR A 174 -0.06 14.68 -14.79
CA THR A 174 -0.99 15.03 -15.87
C THR A 174 -1.62 13.75 -16.37
N HIS A 175 -2.95 13.77 -16.54
CA HIS A 175 -3.66 12.70 -17.25
C HIS A 175 -3.67 12.92 -18.77
N ASP A 176 -2.95 13.94 -19.22
CA ASP A 176 -2.93 14.38 -20.60
C ASP A 176 -2.16 13.36 -21.43
N ARG A 177 -2.90 12.67 -22.31
CA ARG A 177 -2.34 11.72 -23.25
C ARG A 177 -1.91 12.48 -24.49
N GLU A 178 -0.70 12.23 -24.94
CA GLU A 178 -0.25 12.72 -26.23
C GLU A 178 -0.43 11.62 -27.29
N PRO A 179 -0.90 11.97 -28.50
CA PRO A 179 -0.86 11.04 -29.62
C PRO A 179 0.61 10.70 -29.95
N VAL A 180 0.83 9.45 -30.35
CA VAL A 180 2.13 9.03 -30.89
C VAL A 180 2.26 9.58 -32.32
N PRO A 181 3.33 10.33 -32.68
CA PRO A 181 3.48 10.91 -34.00
C PRO A 181 3.59 9.81 -35.06
N THR A 182 2.76 9.89 -36.10
CA THR A 182 2.68 8.91 -37.19
C THR A 182 3.73 9.08 -38.29
N HIS A 183 4.77 9.88 -38.06
CA HIS A 183 5.80 10.16 -39.06
C HIS A 183 7.16 9.65 -38.61
N LEU A 184 7.55 8.51 -39.18
CA LEU A 184 8.94 8.10 -39.41
C LEU A 184 9.40 8.67 -40.76
#